data_AF-X0PUA0-F1
#
_entry.id   AF-X0PUA0-F1
#
_cell.length_a   1.000
_cell.length_b   1.000
_cell.length_c   1.000
_cell.angle_alpha   90.00
_cell.angle_beta   90.00
_cell.angle_gamma   90.00
#
_symmetry.space_group_name_H-M   'P 1'
#
loop_
_entity.id
_entity.type
_entity.pdbx_description
1 polymer ?
#
loop_
_entity_poly.entity_id
_entity_poly.type
_entity_poly.pdbx_seq_one_letter_code
_entity_poly.pdbx_strand_id
1 'polypeptide(L)'
;MVRNVNLKRLIYSLLGLCAVLLLTLTAPQTSHADDQRPTFSFKPINTYNDYDAMATVDGTWGANVFEGNDSQKVFKWILPQGSQWQVYGYTKRSDGYYFYAGHDLWIQGTQVKVPVNDANDAFLDYVIKYPDKDTSSTDEQAISRLAMADLPHLLTAYHESSNSGYWGEDYYHIYEGTPDIGPNGTGLYWRAIDLGYVVYPDGTVLPASTNRI
;
A
#
# COMPACT_ATOMS: atom_id res chain seq x y z
N MET A 1 65.98 11.31 32.73
CA MET A 1 65.24 10.23 32.04
C MET A 1 63.77 10.35 32.44
N VAL A 2 63.02 11.23 31.76
CA VAL A 2 61.62 11.54 32.09
C VAL A 2 60.70 10.69 31.20
N ARG A 3 59.79 9.95 31.83
CA ARG A 3 58.96 8.88 31.23
C ARG A 3 57.94 9.42 30.22
N ASN A 4 58.14 9.09 28.94
CA ASN A 4 57.23 9.27 27.79
C ASN A 4 55.94 8.42 27.84
N VAL A 5 55.40 8.16 29.04
CA VAL A 5 54.24 7.25 29.22
C VAL A 5 52.90 7.99 29.11
N ASN A 6 52.88 9.30 29.39
CA ASN A 6 51.64 10.08 29.39
C ASN A 6 51.17 10.50 27.99
N LEU A 7 52.07 10.68 27.02
CA LEU A 7 51.71 11.09 25.67
C LEU A 7 50.99 9.97 24.89
N LYS A 8 51.44 8.71 25.06
CA LYS A 8 50.81 7.56 24.40
C LYS A 8 49.38 7.35 24.88
N ARG A 9 49.13 7.48 26.19
CA ARG A 9 47.76 7.36 26.75
C ARG A 9 46.83 8.43 26.22
N LEU A 10 47.32 9.67 26.05
CA LEU A 10 46.53 10.78 25.52
C LEU A 10 46.13 10.58 24.04
N ILE A 11 47.04 10.03 23.23
CA ILE A 11 46.78 9.75 21.80
C ILE A 11 45.73 8.65 21.65
N TYR A 12 45.79 7.59 22.46
CA TYR A 12 44.82 6.50 22.40
C TYR A 12 43.42 6.93 22.87
N SER A 13 43.30 7.80 23.87
CA SER A 13 42.00 8.33 24.27
C SER A 13 41.40 9.31 23.26
N LEU A 14 42.22 10.09 22.53
CA LEU A 14 41.72 10.94 21.43
C LEU A 14 41.21 10.12 20.23
N LEU A 15 41.94 9.06 19.85
CA LEU A 15 41.54 8.17 18.76
C LEU A 15 40.25 7.41 19.09
N GLY A 16 40.07 6.98 20.34
CA GLY A 16 38.83 6.35 20.79
C GLY A 16 37.62 7.29 20.72
N LEU A 17 37.80 8.57 21.08
CA LEU A 17 36.72 9.57 21.02
C LEU A 17 36.30 9.89 19.57
N CYS A 18 37.25 9.97 18.63
CA CYS A 18 36.96 10.16 17.21
C CYS A 18 36.20 8.97 16.60
N ALA A 19 36.52 7.73 17.00
CA ALA A 19 35.83 6.55 16.49
C ALA A 19 34.35 6.49 16.93
N VAL A 20 34.04 6.94 18.16
CA VAL A 20 32.67 7.01 18.66
C VAL A 20 31.87 8.14 17.99
N LEU A 21 32.49 9.29 17.71
CA LEU A 21 31.82 10.38 16.98
C LEU A 21 31.50 10.01 15.52
N LEU A 22 32.39 9.28 14.84
CA LEU A 22 32.14 8.81 13.47
C LEU A 22 31.03 7.76 13.39
N LEU A 23 30.80 6.96 14.43
CA LEU A 23 29.70 6.00 14.47
C LEU A 23 28.32 6.67 14.65
N THR A 24 28.26 7.88 15.22
CA THR A 24 26.99 8.59 15.43
C THR A 24 26.53 9.45 14.25
N LEU A 25 27.40 9.72 13.27
CA LEU A 25 27.05 10.54 12.09
C LEU A 25 26.44 9.74 10.92
N THR A 26 26.35 8.41 11.03
CA THR A 26 25.70 7.55 10.02
C THR A 26 24.31 7.09 10.46
N ALA A 27 23.62 7.85 11.32
CA ALA A 27 22.19 7.69 11.42
C ALA A 27 21.60 8.00 10.04
N PRO A 28 20.95 7.05 9.35
CA PRO A 28 20.27 7.35 8.11
C PRO A 28 19.28 8.47 8.42
N GLN A 29 19.49 9.64 7.83
CA GLN A 29 18.44 10.64 7.77
C GLN A 29 17.35 10.00 6.93
N THR A 30 16.31 9.51 7.60
CA THR A 30 15.02 9.27 6.98
C THR A 30 14.53 10.63 6.50
N SER A 31 14.95 11.00 5.30
CA SER A 31 14.27 12.01 4.51
C SER A 31 12.85 11.50 4.37
N HIS A 32 11.91 12.11 5.08
CA HIS A 32 10.51 12.03 4.71
C HIS A 32 10.46 12.45 3.25
N ALA A 33 10.20 11.46 2.38
CA ALA A 33 10.03 11.69 0.98
C ALA A 33 8.98 12.79 0.83
N ASP A 34 9.39 13.82 0.10
CA ASP A 34 8.60 14.97 -0.31
C ASP A 34 7.22 14.53 -0.82
N ASP A 35 6.26 15.43 -0.69
CA ASP A 35 4.79 15.36 -0.83
C ASP A 35 4.31 14.96 -2.24
N GLN A 36 4.98 14.02 -2.91
CA GLN A 36 4.49 13.38 -4.11
C GLN A 36 3.40 12.41 -3.72
N ARG A 37 2.16 12.93 -3.74
CA ARG A 37 0.95 12.12 -3.67
C ARG A 37 1.14 10.92 -4.58
N PRO A 38 1.19 9.69 -4.05
CA PRO A 38 1.42 8.52 -4.88
C PRO A 38 0.26 8.41 -5.86
N THR A 39 0.53 8.73 -7.14
CA THR A 39 -0.41 8.47 -8.22
C THR A 39 -0.35 6.98 -8.48
N PHE A 40 -1.32 6.24 -7.93
CA PHE A 40 -1.46 4.82 -8.22
C PHE A 40 -1.81 4.65 -9.70
N SER A 41 -0.91 4.05 -10.47
CA SER A 41 -1.20 3.65 -11.84
C SER A 41 -1.74 2.23 -11.81
N PHE A 42 -3.05 2.09 -12.10
CA PHE A 42 -3.69 0.79 -12.21
C PHE A 42 -2.95 -0.07 -13.24
N LYS A 43 -2.52 -1.25 -12.80
CA LYS A 43 -1.78 -2.19 -13.65
C LYS A 43 -2.71 -2.77 -14.73
N PRO A 44 -2.24 -2.97 -15.96
CA PRO A 44 -3.08 -3.51 -17.02
C PRO A 44 -3.68 -4.88 -16.65
N ILE A 45 -4.92 -5.13 -17.07
CA ILE A 45 -5.57 -6.44 -16.92
C ILE A 45 -4.69 -7.50 -17.60
N ASN A 46 -4.65 -8.70 -17.04
CA ASN A 46 -3.89 -9.85 -17.55
C ASN A 46 -2.36 -9.66 -17.52
N THR A 47 -1.86 -8.72 -16.71
CA THR A 47 -0.42 -8.51 -16.51
C THR A 47 -0.01 -8.97 -15.12
N TYR A 48 1.03 -9.80 -15.06
CA TYR A 48 1.65 -10.21 -13.80
C TYR A 48 2.49 -9.07 -13.22
N ASN A 49 2.37 -8.85 -11.92
CA ASN A 49 3.15 -7.86 -11.18
C ASN A 49 3.88 -8.59 -10.06
N ASP A 50 5.21 -8.44 -10.00
CA ASP A 50 6.01 -8.93 -8.89
C ASP A 50 5.58 -8.24 -7.60
N TYR A 51 5.36 -9.04 -6.56
CA TYR A 51 4.87 -8.56 -5.27
C TYR A 51 5.15 -9.57 -4.17
N ASP A 52 6.09 -9.27 -3.29
CA ASP A 52 6.53 -10.18 -2.23
C ASP A 52 5.90 -9.78 -0.89
N ALA A 53 4.96 -10.59 -0.40
CA ALA A 53 4.25 -10.32 0.85
C ALA A 53 3.71 -11.60 1.51
N MET A 54 3.43 -11.51 2.82
CA MET A 54 2.76 -12.58 3.57
C MET A 54 1.25 -12.28 3.63
N ALA A 55 0.48 -12.84 2.71
CA ALA A 55 -0.97 -12.67 2.68
C ALA A 55 -1.64 -13.42 3.84
N THR A 56 -2.67 -12.82 4.44
CA THR A 56 -3.49 -13.44 5.48
C THR A 56 -4.89 -13.70 4.95
N VAL A 57 -5.41 -14.92 5.11
CA VAL A 57 -6.77 -15.28 4.69
C VAL A 57 -7.79 -14.62 5.61
N ASP A 58 -8.59 -13.70 5.07
CA ASP A 58 -9.62 -12.94 5.80
C ASP A 58 -11.06 -13.28 5.37
N GLY A 59 -11.24 -14.10 4.33
CA GLY A 59 -12.55 -14.56 3.88
C GLY A 59 -13.29 -15.39 4.95
N THR A 60 -14.60 -15.15 5.09
CA THR A 60 -15.46 -15.83 6.09
C THR A 60 -15.39 -17.35 6.04
N TRP A 61 -15.16 -17.91 4.85
CA TRP A 61 -15.07 -19.36 4.63
C TRP A 61 -13.66 -19.82 4.25
N GLY A 62 -12.66 -18.93 4.34
CA GLY A 62 -11.33 -19.14 3.79
C GLY A 62 -11.12 -18.47 2.43
N ALA A 63 -10.03 -18.85 1.75
CA ALA A 63 -9.70 -18.36 0.40
C ALA A 63 -9.58 -19.49 -0.62
N ASN A 64 -10.18 -19.30 -1.79
CA ASN A 64 -10.12 -20.22 -2.90
C ASN A 64 -8.73 -20.21 -3.55
N VAL A 65 -8.19 -21.41 -3.81
CA VAL A 65 -6.97 -21.61 -4.58
C VAL A 65 -7.30 -22.23 -5.92
N PHE A 66 -6.70 -21.68 -6.97
CA PHE A 66 -6.83 -22.13 -8.34
C PHE A 66 -5.47 -22.57 -8.88
N GLU A 67 -5.45 -23.56 -9.76
CA GLU A 67 -4.33 -23.87 -10.64
C GLU A 67 -4.53 -23.13 -11.97
N GLY A 68 -3.48 -22.46 -12.43
CA GLY A 68 -3.59 -21.48 -13.49
C GLY A 68 -4.32 -20.22 -13.04
N ASN A 69 -4.25 -19.18 -13.86
CA ASN A 69 -4.91 -17.91 -13.58
C ASN A 69 -5.52 -17.32 -14.83
N ASP A 70 -6.12 -18.09 -15.72
CA ASP A 70 -6.80 -17.57 -16.91
C ASP A 70 -8.29 -17.91 -16.88
N SER A 71 -8.97 -17.83 -18.03
CA SER A 71 -10.38 -18.22 -18.16
C SER A 71 -10.63 -19.73 -17.98
N GLN A 72 -9.58 -20.54 -17.93
CA GLN A 72 -9.63 -22.00 -17.75
C GLN A 72 -9.06 -22.45 -16.39
N LYS A 73 -8.79 -21.52 -15.47
CA LYS A 73 -8.28 -21.83 -14.13
C LYS A 73 -9.16 -22.86 -13.41
N VAL A 74 -8.51 -23.78 -12.71
CA VAL A 74 -9.17 -24.93 -12.08
C VAL A 74 -9.15 -24.74 -10.58
N PHE A 75 -10.31 -24.73 -9.93
CA PHE A 75 -10.39 -24.72 -8.48
C PHE A 75 -9.71 -25.97 -7.90
N LYS A 76 -8.90 -25.81 -6.84
CA LYS A 76 -8.15 -26.89 -6.21
C LYS A 76 -8.61 -27.14 -4.78
N TRP A 77 -8.51 -26.13 -3.90
CA TRP A 77 -8.89 -26.23 -2.49
C TRP A 77 -9.16 -24.85 -1.87
N ILE A 78 -9.53 -24.86 -0.59
CA ILE A 78 -9.75 -23.66 0.22
C ILE A 78 -8.68 -23.58 1.30
N LEU A 79 -8.07 -22.40 1.46
CA LEU A 79 -7.16 -22.07 2.55
C LEU A 79 -7.95 -21.74 3.81
N PRO A 80 -7.56 -22.24 5.00
CA PRO A 80 -8.25 -21.92 6.25
C PRO A 80 -8.23 -20.42 6.56
N GLN A 81 -9.32 -19.92 7.13
CA GLN A 81 -9.37 -18.54 7.66
C GLN A 81 -8.26 -18.30 8.69
N GLY A 82 -7.61 -17.14 8.60
CA GLY A 82 -6.49 -16.75 9.46
C GLY A 82 -5.15 -17.42 9.12
N SER A 83 -5.10 -18.32 8.13
CA SER A 83 -3.82 -18.86 7.67
C SER A 83 -3.02 -17.81 6.89
N GLN A 84 -1.70 -17.92 6.97
CA GLN A 84 -0.76 -17.01 6.31
C GLN A 84 -0.03 -17.72 5.18
N TRP A 85 0.11 -17.04 4.04
CA TRP A 85 0.66 -17.60 2.82
C TRP A 85 1.59 -16.59 2.14
N GLN A 86 2.78 -17.07 1.79
CA GLN A 86 3.69 -16.30 0.97
C GLN A 86 3.09 -16.11 -0.42
N VAL A 87 3.03 -14.86 -0.87
CA VAL A 87 2.67 -14.50 -2.24
C VAL A 87 3.87 -13.83 -2.92
N TYR A 88 4.03 -14.07 -4.21
CA TYR A 88 5.19 -13.61 -4.99
C TYR A 88 4.81 -12.63 -6.12
N GLY A 89 3.51 -12.43 -6.32
CA GLY A 89 2.98 -11.51 -7.30
C GLY A 89 1.47 -11.45 -7.28
N TYR A 90 0.91 -10.60 -8.13
CA TYR A 90 -0.53 -10.56 -8.36
C TYR A 90 -0.87 -10.19 -9.81
N THR A 91 -2.09 -10.53 -10.20
CA THR A 91 -2.66 -10.18 -11.51
C THR A 91 -4.09 -9.70 -11.32
N LYS A 92 -4.45 -8.59 -11.98
CA LYS A 92 -5.85 -8.20 -12.21
C LYS A 92 -6.39 -8.99 -13.41
N ARG A 93 -7.48 -9.73 -13.23
CA ARG A 93 -8.24 -10.41 -14.29
C ARG A 93 -9.60 -9.73 -14.45
N SER A 94 -10.34 -10.12 -15.50
CA SER A 94 -11.68 -9.61 -15.75
C SER A 94 -12.69 -9.95 -14.65
N ASP A 95 -12.41 -11.00 -13.88
CA ASP A 95 -13.27 -11.51 -12.80
C ASP A 95 -12.71 -11.23 -11.39
N GLY A 96 -11.62 -10.47 -11.28
CA GLY A 96 -11.07 -10.04 -10.00
C GLY A 96 -9.56 -10.10 -9.93
N TYR A 97 -9.04 -9.90 -8.72
CA TYR A 97 -7.61 -9.96 -8.43
C TYR A 97 -7.20 -11.34 -7.90
N TYR A 98 -5.98 -11.75 -8.22
CA TYR A 98 -5.43 -13.04 -7.79
C TYR A 98 -3.96 -12.88 -7.38
N PHE A 99 -3.60 -13.45 -6.24
CA PHE A 99 -2.22 -13.51 -5.75
C PHE A 99 -1.56 -14.82 -6.14
N TYR A 100 -0.31 -14.75 -6.59
CA TYR A 100 0.49 -15.92 -6.97
C TYR A 100 1.18 -16.52 -5.75
N ALA A 101 0.86 -17.78 -5.42
CA ALA A 101 1.40 -18.51 -4.28
C ALA A 101 2.54 -19.48 -4.66
N GLY A 102 3.04 -19.39 -5.90
CA GLY A 102 4.05 -20.32 -6.43
C GLY A 102 3.44 -21.58 -7.07
N HIS A 103 4.23 -22.32 -7.85
CA HIS A 103 3.82 -23.59 -8.47
C HIS A 103 2.51 -23.54 -9.27
N ASP A 104 2.26 -22.41 -9.95
CA ASP A 104 1.03 -22.14 -10.70
C ASP A 104 -0.25 -22.14 -9.85
N LEU A 105 -0.12 -21.83 -8.56
CA LEU A 105 -1.24 -21.69 -7.63
C LEU A 105 -1.57 -20.21 -7.41
N TRP A 106 -2.87 -19.92 -7.42
CA TRP A 106 -3.39 -18.57 -7.36
C TRP A 106 -4.51 -18.46 -6.34
N ILE A 107 -4.38 -17.51 -5.42
CA ILE A 107 -5.33 -17.25 -4.34
C ILE A 107 -6.24 -16.11 -4.76
N GLN A 108 -7.55 -16.28 -4.60
CA GLN A 108 -8.52 -15.22 -4.89
C GLN A 108 -8.32 -14.02 -3.96
N GLY A 109 -8.02 -12.86 -4.54
CA GLY A 109 -7.62 -11.65 -3.82
C GLY A 109 -8.66 -11.17 -2.82
N THR A 110 -9.96 -11.21 -3.16
CA THR A 110 -11.03 -10.67 -2.29
C THR A 110 -11.23 -11.42 -0.96
N GLN A 111 -10.51 -12.54 -0.78
CA GLN A 111 -10.57 -13.43 0.38
C GLN A 111 -9.27 -13.45 1.19
N VAL A 112 -8.32 -12.57 0.83
CA VAL A 112 -7.09 -12.34 1.58
C VAL A 112 -6.85 -10.84 1.74
N LYS A 113 -5.98 -10.50 2.67
CA LYS A 113 -5.39 -9.16 2.85
C LYS A 113 -3.88 -9.27 2.94
N VAL A 114 -3.16 -8.22 2.57
CA VAL A 114 -1.69 -8.17 2.65
C VAL A 114 -1.23 -7.09 3.65
N PRO A 115 -0.05 -7.22 4.27
CA PRO A 115 0.48 -6.17 5.13
C PRO A 115 0.73 -4.88 4.34
N VAL A 116 0.44 -3.74 4.96
CA VAL A 116 0.55 -2.43 4.35
C VAL A 116 1.82 -1.73 4.82
N ASN A 117 2.83 -1.66 3.94
CA ASN A 117 4.09 -0.99 4.22
C ASN A 117 4.17 0.40 3.58
N ASP A 118 3.39 0.61 2.52
CA ASP A 118 3.30 1.89 1.83
C ASP A 118 1.88 2.16 1.29
N ALA A 119 1.72 3.31 0.64
CA ALA A 119 0.43 3.70 0.05
C ALA A 119 -0.03 2.77 -1.08
N ASN A 120 0.88 2.12 -1.82
CA ASN A 120 0.52 1.20 -2.89
C ASN A 120 -0.08 -0.09 -2.34
N ASP A 121 0.46 -0.60 -1.24
CA ASP A 121 -0.12 -1.74 -0.52
C ASP A 121 -1.54 -1.40 -0.05
N ALA A 122 -1.71 -0.21 0.56
CA ALA A 122 -3.02 0.26 1.00
C ALA A 122 -4.03 0.33 -0.15
N PHE A 123 -3.61 0.88 -1.30
CA PHE A 123 -4.44 0.92 -2.50
C PHE A 123 -4.77 -0.47 -3.01
N LEU A 124 -3.81 -1.40 -3.01
CA LEU A 124 -4.00 -2.76 -3.48
C LEU A 124 -5.10 -3.46 -2.67
N ASP A 125 -5.03 -3.46 -1.34
CA ASP A 125 -6.07 -4.06 -0.49
C ASP A 125 -7.45 -3.39 -0.73
N TYR A 126 -7.48 -2.07 -0.88
CA TYR A 126 -8.72 -1.34 -1.16
C TYR A 126 -9.37 -1.76 -2.49
N VAL A 127 -8.63 -1.74 -3.59
CA VAL A 127 -9.18 -2.06 -4.92
C VAL A 127 -9.54 -3.54 -5.03
N ILE A 128 -8.83 -4.41 -4.30
CA ILE A 128 -9.19 -5.82 -4.18
C ILE A 128 -10.52 -5.98 -3.45
N LYS A 129 -10.74 -5.25 -2.35
CA LYS A 129 -11.98 -5.37 -1.57
C LYS A 129 -13.19 -4.74 -2.26
N TYR A 130 -12.97 -3.68 -3.04
CA TYR A 130 -14.01 -2.93 -3.74
C TYR A 130 -13.70 -2.81 -5.24
N PRO A 131 -13.73 -3.93 -6.00
CA PRO A 131 -13.30 -3.95 -7.40
C PRO A 131 -14.18 -3.12 -8.33
N ASP A 132 -15.45 -2.89 -8.00
CA ASP A 132 -16.36 -2.02 -8.77
C ASP A 132 -15.98 -0.53 -8.69
N LYS A 133 -15.09 -0.17 -7.77
CA LYS A 133 -14.53 1.17 -7.61
C LYS A 133 -13.20 1.36 -8.35
N ASP A 134 -12.76 0.34 -9.06
CA ASP A 134 -11.61 0.40 -9.96
C ASP A 134 -12.01 1.18 -11.23
N THR A 135 -11.82 2.50 -11.20
CA THR A 135 -12.20 3.44 -12.26
C THR A 135 -11.33 3.34 -13.52
N SER A 136 -10.42 2.35 -13.60
CA SER A 136 -9.54 2.11 -14.75
C SER A 136 -10.20 1.31 -15.88
N SER A 137 -11.44 1.66 -16.26
CA SER A 137 -11.98 1.16 -17.54
C SER A 137 -11.09 1.70 -18.67
N THR A 138 -10.43 0.77 -19.36
CA THR A 138 -9.40 0.99 -20.39
C THR A 138 -9.94 1.59 -21.70
N ASP A 139 -11.06 2.31 -21.68
CA ASP A 139 -11.48 3.07 -22.84
C ASP A 139 -10.65 4.35 -22.91
N GLU A 140 -9.52 4.30 -23.63
CA GLU A 140 -8.81 5.51 -24.07
C GLU A 140 -9.76 6.47 -24.82
N GLN A 141 -10.86 5.96 -25.39
CA GLN A 141 -11.94 6.79 -25.94
C GLN A 141 -12.84 7.45 -24.89
N ALA A 142 -12.98 6.89 -23.70
CA ALA A 142 -13.70 7.52 -22.59
C ALA A 142 -12.91 8.74 -22.10
N ILE A 143 -11.58 8.63 -21.98
CA ILE A 143 -10.71 9.76 -21.59
C ILE A 143 -10.85 10.94 -22.58
N SER A 144 -11.11 10.69 -23.86
CA SER A 144 -11.37 11.75 -24.86
C SER A 144 -12.81 12.29 -24.89
N ARG A 145 -13.83 11.54 -24.42
CA ARG A 145 -15.24 12.01 -24.37
C ARG A 145 -15.61 12.66 -23.04
N LEU A 146 -14.82 12.44 -22.00
CA LEU A 146 -14.97 12.98 -20.65
C LEU A 146 -14.43 14.41 -20.49
N ALA A 147 -13.97 15.03 -21.58
CA ALA A 147 -13.23 16.29 -21.53
C ALA A 147 -14.01 17.51 -20.97
N MET A 148 -15.33 17.47 -20.78
CA MET A 148 -16.08 18.55 -20.09
C MET A 148 -17.33 18.12 -19.30
N ALA A 149 -17.57 16.83 -19.01
CA ALA A 149 -18.82 16.40 -18.35
C ALA A 149 -18.68 15.40 -17.19
N ASP A 150 -17.57 14.70 -17.03
CA ASP A 150 -17.38 13.69 -15.98
C ASP A 150 -15.88 13.64 -15.67
N LEU A 151 -15.50 14.20 -14.53
CA LEU A 151 -14.10 14.28 -14.11
C LEU A 151 -13.64 12.89 -13.65
N PRO A 152 -12.41 12.46 -13.99
CA PRO A 152 -11.89 11.17 -13.54
C PRO A 152 -11.89 11.12 -12.01
N HIS A 153 -12.60 10.13 -11.46
CA HIS A 153 -12.52 9.78 -10.05
C HIS A 153 -11.08 9.36 -9.76
N LEU A 154 -10.35 10.20 -9.03
CA LEU A 154 -8.97 9.95 -8.65
C LEU A 154 -8.94 9.50 -7.20
N LEU A 155 -8.36 8.32 -7.00
CA LEU A 155 -8.12 7.72 -5.70
C LEU A 155 -6.82 8.28 -5.14
N THR A 156 -6.86 8.85 -3.93
CA THR A 156 -5.68 9.35 -3.23
C THR A 156 -5.59 8.71 -1.85
N ALA A 157 -4.39 8.25 -1.45
CA ALA A 157 -4.11 7.70 -0.14
C ALA A 157 -3.25 8.70 0.66
N TYR A 158 -3.65 8.97 1.90
CA TYR A 158 -2.89 9.79 2.84
C TYR A 158 -2.51 8.93 4.04
N HIS A 159 -1.24 8.97 4.41
CA HIS A 159 -0.79 8.37 5.66
C HIS A 159 -1.25 9.27 6.81
N GLU A 160 -2.13 8.76 7.66
CA GLU A 160 -2.60 9.45 8.85
C GLU A 160 -1.98 8.81 10.09
N SER A 161 -1.08 9.55 10.74
CA SER A 161 -0.63 9.21 12.09
C SER A 161 -1.66 9.75 13.08
N SER A 162 -2.39 8.89 13.78
CA SER A 162 -3.46 9.35 14.69
C SER A 162 -3.35 8.75 16.09
N ASN A 163 -3.54 9.60 17.11
CA ASN A 163 -3.92 9.19 18.47
C ASN A 163 -5.42 8.83 18.58
N SER A 164 -6.12 8.65 17.45
CA SER A 164 -7.59 8.56 17.38
C SER A 164 -8.13 7.52 16.40
N GLY A 165 -7.27 6.70 15.79
CA GLY A 165 -7.69 5.58 14.96
C GLY A 165 -8.20 4.41 15.80
N TYR A 166 -9.07 3.59 15.21
CA TYR A 166 -9.38 2.26 15.76
C TYR A 166 -8.03 1.53 15.92
N TRP A 167 -7.66 1.17 17.15
CA TRP A 167 -6.37 0.54 17.55
C TRP A 167 -5.16 1.45 17.85
N GLY A 168 -5.22 2.77 17.62
CA GLY A 168 -4.09 3.66 17.94
C GLY A 168 -2.83 3.41 17.10
N GLU A 169 -2.98 2.76 15.95
CA GLU A 169 -1.91 2.55 14.96
C GLU A 169 -2.07 3.52 13.78
N ASP A 170 -0.96 3.80 13.10
CA ASP A 170 -0.95 4.57 11.86
C ASP A 170 -1.72 3.82 10.77
N TYR A 171 -2.45 4.54 9.92
CA TYR A 171 -3.24 3.96 8.83
C TYR A 171 -3.21 4.80 7.57
N TYR A 172 -3.66 4.23 6.46
CA TYR A 172 -3.87 4.95 5.21
C TYR A 172 -5.34 5.29 5.02
N HIS A 173 -5.61 6.58 4.80
CA HIS A 173 -6.92 7.07 4.44
C HIS A 173 -7.02 7.20 2.92
N ILE A 174 -7.89 6.41 2.31
CA ILE A 174 -8.18 6.43 0.87
C ILE A 174 -9.43 7.26 0.62
N TYR A 175 -9.26 8.36 -0.09
CA TYR A 175 -10.36 9.22 -0.53
C TYR A 175 -10.68 9.00 -1.99
N GLU A 176 -11.98 8.95 -2.26
CA GLU A 176 -12.51 9.15 -3.60
C GLU A 176 -12.79 10.65 -3.77
N GLY A 177 -12.04 11.30 -4.66
CA GLY A 177 -12.16 12.73 -4.91
C GLY A 177 -12.39 13.05 -6.38
N THR A 178 -13.12 14.14 -6.62
CA THR A 178 -13.10 14.83 -7.91
C THR A 178 -12.25 16.10 -7.78
N PRO A 179 -11.53 16.46 -8.85
CA PRO A 179 -10.93 17.78 -8.91
C PRO A 179 -12.05 18.82 -8.93
N ASP A 180 -11.96 19.83 -8.08
CA ASP A 180 -12.93 20.91 -7.97
C ASP A 180 -12.20 22.26 -8.07
N ILE A 181 -12.90 23.29 -8.54
CA ILE A 181 -12.32 24.62 -8.70
C ILE A 181 -12.50 25.39 -7.40
N GLY A 182 -11.38 25.92 -6.86
CA GLY A 182 -11.29 26.79 -5.67
C GLY A 182 -12.55 27.61 -5.39
N PRO A 183 -13.00 27.81 -4.14
CA PRO A 183 -14.13 28.71 -3.83
C PRO A 183 -13.97 30.14 -4.37
N ASN A 184 -12.81 30.50 -4.93
CA ASN A 184 -12.52 31.77 -5.59
C ASN A 184 -11.80 31.60 -6.96
N GLY A 185 -11.89 30.45 -7.62
CA GLY A 185 -11.17 30.18 -8.87
C GLY A 185 -9.64 30.03 -8.70
N THR A 186 -9.15 29.88 -7.47
CA THR A 186 -7.72 29.98 -7.11
C THR A 186 -6.91 28.68 -7.29
N GLY A 187 -7.42 27.71 -8.03
CA GLY A 187 -6.71 26.46 -8.31
C GLY A 187 -7.60 25.21 -8.24
N LEU A 188 -7.07 24.09 -8.71
CA LEU A 188 -7.70 22.79 -8.54
C LEU A 188 -7.47 22.32 -7.11
N TYR A 189 -8.53 22.13 -6.34
CA TYR A 189 -8.49 21.42 -5.06
C TYR A 189 -9.24 20.11 -5.17
N TRP A 190 -8.98 19.21 -4.24
CA TRP A 190 -9.62 17.90 -4.22
C TRP A 190 -10.79 17.94 -3.27
N ARG A 191 -11.99 17.72 -3.80
CA ARG A 191 -13.19 17.57 -2.99
C ARG A 191 -13.43 16.09 -2.76
N ALA A 192 -13.33 15.66 -1.51
CA ALA A 192 -13.77 14.32 -1.12
C ALA A 192 -15.28 14.18 -1.39
N ILE A 193 -15.65 13.15 -2.16
CA ILE A 193 -17.05 12.86 -2.50
C ILE A 193 -17.67 11.96 -1.43
N ASP A 194 -16.86 11.10 -0.84
CA ASP A 194 -17.23 10.20 0.26
C ASP A 194 -16.26 10.41 1.44
N LEU A 195 -16.68 10.00 2.64
CA LEU A 195 -15.84 9.97 3.83
C LEU A 195 -14.61 9.06 3.65
N GLY A 196 -14.58 8.22 2.61
CA GLY A 196 -13.43 7.42 2.24
C GLY A 196 -13.37 6.07 2.94
N TYR A 197 -12.23 5.40 2.79
CA TYR A 197 -11.91 4.13 3.40
C TYR A 197 -10.62 4.25 4.20
N VAL A 198 -10.53 3.52 5.29
CA VAL A 198 -9.31 3.39 6.07
C VAL A 198 -8.74 2.01 5.84
N VAL A 199 -7.44 1.96 5.55
CA VAL A 199 -6.67 0.74 5.40
C VAL A 199 -5.63 0.67 6.51
N TYR A 200 -5.73 -0.35 7.34
CA TYR A 200 -4.85 -0.58 8.48
C TYR A 200 -3.55 -1.30 8.08
N PRO A 201 -2.51 -1.28 8.94
CA PRO A 201 -1.22 -1.94 8.67
C PRO A 201 -1.34 -3.44 8.34
N ASP A 202 -2.39 -4.09 8.82
CA ASP A 202 -2.65 -5.51 8.59
C ASP A 202 -3.43 -5.81 7.29
N GLY A 203 -3.71 -4.78 6.48
CA GLY A 203 -4.47 -4.86 5.23
C GLY A 203 -5.99 -4.79 5.40
N THR A 204 -6.50 -4.59 6.62
CA THR A 204 -7.94 -4.47 6.84
C THR A 204 -8.46 -3.17 6.24
N VAL A 205 -9.49 -3.26 5.39
CA VAL A 205 -10.15 -2.10 4.77
C VAL A 205 -11.53 -1.90 5.38
N LEU A 206 -11.79 -0.72 5.95
CA LEU A 206 -13.09 -0.34 6.52
C LEU A 206 -13.59 1.00 5.95
N PRO A 207 -14.91 1.20 5.80
CA PRO A 207 -15.45 2.53 5.52
C PRO A 207 -15.08 3.50 6.64
N ALA A 208 -14.62 4.71 6.31
CA ALA A 208 -14.18 5.70 7.30
C ALA A 208 -15.31 6.16 8.24
N SER A 209 -16.57 6.03 7.81
CA SER A 209 -17.75 6.29 8.67
C SER A 209 -17.84 5.33 9.87
N THR A 210 -17.20 4.18 9.79
CA THR A 210 -17.16 3.16 10.85
C THR A 210 -16.19 3.51 11.98
N ASN A 211 -15.26 4.45 11.76
CA ASN A 211 -14.23 4.84 12.73
C ASN A 211 -14.69 5.89 13.76
N ARG A 212 -15.97 6.26 13.79
CA ARG A 212 -16.52 7.13 14.84
C ARG A 212 -17.12 6.30 15.97
N ILE A 213 -16.27 5.79 16.87
CA ILE A 213 -16.69 5.28 18.19
C ILE A 213 -15.92 6.07 19.25
#